data_AF-A0A2X3K541-F1
#
_entry.id   AF-A0A2X3K541-F1
#
_cell.length_a   1.000
_cell.length_b   1.000
_cell.length_c   1.000
_cell.angle_alpha   90.00
_cell.angle_beta   90.00
_cell.angle_gamma   90.00
#
_symmetry.space_group_name_H-M   'P 1'
#
loop_
_entity.id
_entity.type
_entity.pdbx_description
1 polymer ?
#
loop_
_entity_poly.entity_id
_entity_poly.type
_entity_poly.pdbx_seq_one_letter_code
_entity_poly.pdbx_strand_id
1 'polypeptide(L)' 'MRGDVLKGDGFDNGAWVAPTVFTDCRDEMTIVREEIFGPVMFASHL' A
#
# COMPACT_ATOMS: atom_id res chain seq x y z
N MET A 1 -2.35 -1.17 -8.86
CA MET A 1 -1.88 -1.35 -7.47
C MET A 1 -0.50 -1.95 -7.52
N ARG A 2 0.53 -1.29 -7.00
CA ARG A 2 1.81 -1.98 -6.76
C ARG A 2 2.55 -1.37 -5.59
N GLY A 3 3.08 -2.26 -4.75
CA GLY A 3 4.01 -2.00 -3.68
C GLY A 3 5.31 -2.71 -4.01
N ASP A 4 6.08 -2.12 -4.91
CA ASP A 4 7.34 -2.69 -5.35
C ASP A 4 8.39 -2.56 -4.25
N VAL A 5 9.25 -3.57 -4.10
CA VAL A 5 10.41 -3.48 -3.21
C VAL A 5 11.43 -2.51 -3.82
N LEU A 6 11.83 -1.51 -3.04
CA LEU A 6 12.82 -0.53 -3.49
C LEU A 6 14.23 -1.15 -3.46
N LYS A 7 15.04 -0.87 -4.49
CA LYS A 7 16.40 -1.40 -4.66
C LYS A 7 17.38 -0.28 -4.97
N GLY A 8 18.65 -0.50 -4.63
CA GLY A 8 19.77 0.41 -4.88
C GLY A 8 20.30 1.06 -3.62
N ASP A 9 21.36 1.85 -3.80
CA ASP A 9 22.07 2.52 -2.71
C ASP A 9 21.11 3.30 -1.82
N GLY A 10 21.03 2.91 -0.55
CA GLY A 10 20.12 3.48 0.45
C GLY A 10 18.91 2.60 0.81
N PHE A 11 18.57 1.59 -0.01
CA PHE A 11 17.43 0.69 0.24
C PHE A 11 17.84 -0.77 0.49
N ASP A 12 19.03 -1.19 0.06
CA ASP A 12 19.43 -2.60 0.04
C ASP A 12 19.57 -3.28 1.43
N ASN A 13 19.61 -2.50 2.52
CA ASN A 13 19.73 -2.99 3.90
C ASN A 13 18.48 -2.74 4.77
N GLY A 14 17.30 -2.57 4.17
CA GLY A 14 16.05 -2.38 4.91
C GLY A 14 14.82 -2.98 4.22
N ALA A 15 13.69 -3.00 4.92
CA ALA A 15 12.41 -3.50 4.40
C ALA A 15 11.61 -2.40 3.70
N TRP A 16 12.18 -1.85 2.61
CA TRP A 16 11.60 -0.70 1.91
C TRP A 16 10.64 -1.12 0.80
N VAL A 17 9.44 -0.54 0.82
CA VAL A 17 8.40 -0.76 -0.19
C VAL A 17 7.88 0.57 -0.70
N ALA A 18 7.59 0.63 -2.00
CA ALA A 18 6.95 1.78 -2.62
C ALA A 18 5.51 1.94 -2.08
N PRO A 19 5.01 3.19 -1.96
CA PRO A 19 3.62 3.43 -1.59
C PRO A 19 2.65 2.75 -2.55
N THR A 20 1.60 2.14 -2.00
CA THR A 20 0.54 1.51 -2.80
C THR A 20 -0.77 2.27 -2.65
N VAL A 21 -1.35 2.68 -3.78
CA VAL A 21 -2.67 3.32 -3.82
C VAL A 21 -3.70 2.34 -4.38
N PHE A 22 -4.78 2.15 -3.63
CA PHE A 22 -5.98 1.44 -4.05
C PHE A 22 -7.08 2.46 -4.37
N THR A 23 -7.66 2.34 -5.55
CA THR A 23 -8.76 3.17 -6.03
C THR A 23 -10.00 2.32 -6.22
N ASP A 24 -11.18 2.96 -6.19
CA ASP A 24 -12.47 2.29 -6.36
C ASP A 24 -12.73 1.22 -5.29
N CYS A 25 -12.36 1.58 -4.06
CA CYS A 25 -12.55 0.71 -2.89
C CYS A 25 -14.02 0.77 -2.44
N ARG A 26 -14.56 -0.39 -2.06
CA ARG A 26 -15.88 -0.52 -1.41
C ARG A 26 -15.71 -0.89 0.06
N ASP A 27 -16.61 -0.44 0.91
CA ASP A 27 -16.51 -0.58 2.37
C ASP A 27 -16.47 -2.04 2.85
N GLU A 28 -16.98 -2.99 2.06
CA GLU A 28 -16.96 -4.40 2.40
C GLU A 28 -15.61 -5.07 2.11
N MET A 29 -14.71 -4.41 1.38
CA MET A 29 -13.40 -4.97 1.07
C MET A 29 -12.56 -5.12 2.34
N THR A 30 -11.95 -6.30 2.53
CA THR A 30 -11.07 -6.58 3.68
C THR A 30 -10.01 -5.51 3.88
N ILE A 31 -9.40 -5.03 2.80
CA ILE A 31 -8.36 -3.99 2.83
C ILE A 31 -8.85 -2.63 3.38
N VAL A 32 -10.15 -2.35 3.31
CA VAL A 32 -10.77 -1.13 3.86
C VAL A 32 -11.16 -1.32 5.33
N ARG A 33 -11.42 -2.56 5.74
CA ARG A 33 -11.92 -2.91 7.09
C ARG A 33 -10.82 -3.26 8.08
N GLU A 34 -9.67 -3.72 7.59
CA GLU A 34 -8.56 -4.19 8.40
C GLU A 34 -7.35 -3.26 8.24
N GLU A 35 -6.57 -3.14 9.32
CA GLU A 35 -5.35 -2.32 9.31
C GLU A 35 -4.27 -2.98 8.44
N ILE A 36 -3.68 -2.19 7.53
CA ILE A 36 -2.50 -2.61 6.76
C ILE A 36 -1.30 -1.81 7.25
N PHE A 37 -0.29 -2.52 7.77
CA PHE A 37 0.98 -1.92 8.17
C PHE A 37 1.87 -1.68 6.96
N GLY A 38 2.02 -0.42 6.58
CA GLY A 38 2.85 0.01 5.45
C GLY A 38 2.33 1.29 4.81
N PRO A 39 3.02 1.82 3.79
CA PRO A 39 2.63 3.05 3.10
C PRO A 39 1.47 2.78 2.12
N VAL A 40 0.26 2.58 2.65
CA VAL A 40 -0.95 2.27 1.86
C VAL A 40 -1.97 3.41 1.95
N MET A 41 -2.60 3.73 0.82
CA MET A 41 -3.69 4.69 0.73
C MET A 41 -4.89 4.10 -0.02
N PHE A 42 -6.09 4.43 0.44
CA PHE A 42 -7.36 4.02 -0.17
C PHE A 42 -8.16 5.24 -0.60
N ALA A 43 -8.84 5.11 -1.74
CA ALA A 43 -9.88 6.03 -2.18
C ALA A 43 -11.17 5.23 -2.43
N SER A 44 -12.19 5.47 -1.59
CA SER A 44 -13.53 4.89 -1.73
C SER A 44 -14.49 5.87 -2.42
N HIS A 45 -15.46 5.32 -3.14
CA HIS A 45 -16.65 6.05 -3.56
C HIS A 45 -17.77 5.78 -2.54
N LEU A 46 -18.50 6.83 -2.16
CA LEU A 46 -19.72 6.75 -1.35
C LEU A 46 -20.84 6.03 -2.10
#